data_AF-A0A9Q3D940-F1
#
_entry.id   AF-A0A9Q3D940-F1
#
_cell.length_a   1.000
_cell.length_b   1.000
_cell.length_c   1.000
_cell.angle_alpha   90.00
_cell.angle_beta   90.00
_cell.angle_gamma   90.00
#
_symmetry.space_group_name_H-M   'P 1'
#
loop_
_entity.id
_entity.type
_entity.pdbx_description
1 polymer ?
#
loop_
_entity_poly.entity_id
_entity_poly.type
_entity_poly.pdbx_seq_one_letter_code
_entity_poly.pdbx_strand_id
1 'polypeptide(L)'
;MKTSLKKFTFGFHELKALGHVVSGLSLGVDRNKVAAVALKKMPQNKKEMLSFLGFASYCRQHLKDSEIHARSFYRIFYQQNVFEITQGRIQAYEKIRYALSNAPLLLMTDWKLPFNLYIVASGEGLGAALHKVQIVNDKPYEGSICFISRQIKPT
;
A
#
# COMPACT_ATOMS: atom_id res chain seq x y z
N MET A 1 -15.44 11.87 28.15
CA MET A 1 -14.49 11.11 27.31
C MET A 1 -13.40 10.51 28.21
N LYS A 2 -13.26 9.18 28.31
CA LYS A 2 -12.16 8.55 29.08
C LYS A 2 -10.96 8.34 28.16
N THR A 3 -9.80 8.89 28.52
CA THR A 3 -8.55 8.72 27.75
C THR A 3 -7.44 8.14 28.65
N SER A 4 -6.45 7.49 28.03
CA SER A 4 -5.29 6.93 28.74
C SER A 4 -4.05 7.78 28.45
N LEU A 5 -3.45 8.36 29.50
CA LEU A 5 -2.23 9.17 29.41
C LEU A 5 -1.07 8.44 28.71
N LYS A 6 -0.96 7.12 28.88
CA LYS A 6 0.07 6.29 28.24
C LYS A 6 -0.03 6.22 26.71
N LYS A 7 -1.18 6.59 26.13
CA LYS A 7 -1.40 6.58 24.67
C LYS A 7 -1.11 7.92 24.01
N PHE A 8 -0.77 8.95 24.78
CA PHE A 8 -0.41 10.24 24.24
C PHE A 8 1.09 10.32 23.98
N THR A 9 1.45 11.00 22.90
CA THR A 9 2.82 11.22 22.46
C THR A 9 2.88 12.66 21.98
N PHE A 10 3.76 13.48 22.56
CA PHE A 10 3.83 14.93 22.32
C PHE A 10 5.24 15.37 21.99
N GLY A 11 5.39 16.38 21.13
CA GLY A 11 6.69 17.00 20.83
C GLY A 11 7.63 16.16 19.96
N PHE A 12 7.11 15.16 19.22
CA PHE A 12 7.91 14.34 18.32
C PHE A 12 7.78 14.81 16.86
N HIS A 13 8.88 14.72 16.11
CA HIS A 13 8.89 15.00 14.67
C HIS A 13 8.14 13.94 13.84
N GLU A 14 8.02 12.73 14.37
CA GLU A 14 7.27 11.62 13.78
C GLU A 14 6.39 10.94 14.84
N LEU A 15 5.22 10.48 14.42
CA LEU A 15 4.21 9.88 15.29
C LEU A 15 3.63 8.63 14.64
N LYS A 16 3.39 7.59 15.44
CA LYS A 16 2.66 6.41 14.98
C LYS A 16 1.16 6.63 15.19
N ALA A 17 0.40 6.67 14.10
CA ALA A 17 -1.04 6.86 14.12
C ALA A 17 -1.72 5.92 13.13
N LEU A 18 -2.76 5.21 13.58
CA LEU A 18 -3.59 4.29 12.79
C LEU A 18 -2.83 3.13 12.09
N GLY A 19 -1.53 2.97 12.29
CA GLY A 19 -0.71 1.99 11.54
C GLY A 19 0.23 2.61 10.52
N HIS A 20 0.28 3.94 10.49
CA HIS A 20 1.23 4.72 9.72
C HIS A 20 2.21 5.43 10.65
N VAL A 21 3.37 5.78 10.09
CA VAL A 21 4.30 6.74 10.67
C VAL A 21 4.05 8.06 9.96
N VAL A 22 3.59 9.06 10.70
CA VAL A 22 3.24 10.38 10.18
C VAL A 22 4.31 11.37 10.63
N SER A 23 4.86 12.13 9.70
CA SER A 23 5.70 13.29 9.98
C SER A 23 5.12 14.53 9.30
N GLY A 24 5.69 15.71 9.56
CA GLY A 24 5.28 16.93 8.87
C GLY A 24 5.50 16.90 7.35
N LEU A 25 6.40 16.04 6.87
CA LEU A 25 6.80 15.99 5.45
C LEU A 25 6.33 14.73 4.75
N SER A 26 6.07 13.65 5.49
CA SER A 26 5.83 12.34 4.90
C SER A 26 4.89 11.45 5.69
N LEU A 27 4.33 10.49 4.99
CA LEU A 27 3.50 9.40 5.49
C LEU A 27 4.16 8.07 5.13
N GLY A 28 4.43 7.22 6.10
CA GLY A 28 4.99 5.89 5.92
C GLY A 28 4.09 4.80 6.49
N VAL A 29 4.29 3.56 6.05
CA VAL A 29 3.69 2.39 6.70
C VAL A 29 4.52 2.03 7.94
N ASP A 30 3.86 1.64 9.04
CA ASP A 30 4.58 1.15 10.23
C ASP A 30 5.37 -0.12 9.88
N ARG A 31 6.71 0.00 9.90
CA ARG A 31 7.63 -1.11 9.59
C ARG A 31 7.39 -2.34 10.47
N ASN A 32 6.89 -2.17 11.70
CA ASN A 32 6.56 -3.31 12.56
C ASN A 32 5.38 -4.12 12.00
N LYS A 33 4.37 -3.44 11.44
CA LYS A 33 3.23 -4.11 10.80
C LYS A 33 3.65 -4.78 9.50
N VAL A 34 4.53 -4.13 8.73
CA VAL A 34 5.11 -4.71 7.50
C VAL A 34 5.94 -5.95 7.82
N ALA A 35 6.82 -5.88 8.84
CA ALA A 35 7.65 -6.99 9.28
C ALA A 35 6.81 -8.18 9.76
N ALA A 36 5.66 -7.93 10.39
CA ALA A 36 4.73 -8.99 10.78
C ALA A 36 4.00 -9.66 9.60
N VAL A 37 3.97 -9.02 8.41
CA VAL A 37 3.35 -9.56 7.18
C VAL A 37 4.37 -10.17 6.21
N ALA A 38 5.59 -9.63 6.14
CA ALA A 38 6.78 -10.47 6.02
C ALA A 38 6.80 -11.46 7.22
N LEU A 39 7.74 -12.38 7.46
CA LEU A 39 7.64 -13.38 8.56
C LEU A 39 6.41 -14.33 8.58
N LYS A 40 5.17 -13.90 8.35
CA LYS A 40 4.00 -14.76 8.20
C LYS A 40 4.23 -15.75 7.06
N LYS A 41 3.83 -16.99 7.32
CA LYS A 41 3.80 -18.06 6.33
C LYS A 41 2.76 -17.73 5.25
N MET A 42 2.93 -18.34 4.08
CA MET A 42 1.96 -18.19 3.00
C MET A 42 0.57 -18.68 3.46
N PRO A 43 -0.51 -17.94 3.16
CA PRO A 43 -1.85 -18.30 3.58
C PRO A 43 -2.25 -19.71 3.11
N GLN A 44 -2.81 -20.51 4.03
CA GLN A 44 -3.21 -21.90 3.78
C GLN A 44 -4.71 -22.04 3.49
N ASN A 45 -5.49 -20.98 3.69
CA ASN A 45 -6.92 -20.99 3.46
C ASN A 45 -7.43 -19.62 2.97
N LYS A 46 -8.70 -19.61 2.53
CA LYS A 46 -9.40 -18.41 2.04
C LYS A 46 -9.39 -17.27 3.06
N LYS A 47 -9.60 -17.56 4.34
CA LYS A 47 -9.70 -16.56 5.41
C LYS A 47 -8.37 -15.84 5.63
N GLU A 48 -7.27 -16.60 5.69
CA GLU A 48 -5.92 -16.03 5.81
C GLU A 48 -5.54 -15.21 4.60
N MET A 49 -5.91 -15.67 3.39
CA MET A 49 -5.66 -14.93 2.15
C MET A 49 -6.44 -13.61 2.12
N LEU A 50 -7.72 -13.60 2.52
CA LEU A 50 -8.51 -12.37 2.66
C LEU A 50 -7.90 -11.42 3.68
N SER A 51 -7.42 -11.92 4.82
CA SER A 51 -6.74 -11.10 5.83
C SER A 51 -5.48 -10.44 5.28
N PHE A 52 -4.67 -11.20 4.52
CA PHE A 52 -3.49 -10.68 3.85
C PHE A 52 -3.85 -9.58 2.83
N LEU A 53 -4.80 -9.86 1.93
CA LEU A 53 -5.25 -8.89 0.93
C LEU A 53 -5.88 -7.66 1.55
N GLY A 54 -6.61 -7.80 2.66
CA GLY A 54 -7.17 -6.68 3.41
C GLY A 54 -6.07 -5.75 3.94
N PHE A 55 -4.97 -6.31 4.46
CA PHE A 55 -3.82 -5.52 4.89
C PHE A 55 -3.07 -4.89 3.71
N ALA A 56 -2.85 -5.63 2.62
CA ALA A 56 -2.25 -5.08 1.41
C ALA A 56 -3.09 -3.92 0.84
N SER A 57 -4.41 -4.06 0.83
CA SER A 57 -5.34 -3.01 0.40
C SER A 57 -5.33 -1.80 1.33
N TYR A 58 -5.20 -2.01 2.65
CA TYR A 58 -5.01 -0.93 3.61
C TYR A 58 -3.76 -0.09 3.29
N CYS A 59 -2.68 -0.75 2.86
CA CYS A 59 -1.42 -0.08 2.49
C CYS A 59 -1.36 0.35 1.01
N ARG A 60 -2.43 0.19 0.21
CA ARG A 60 -2.40 0.32 -1.26
C ARG A 60 -1.84 1.65 -1.78
N GLN A 61 -1.99 2.73 -1.02
CA GLN A 61 -1.46 4.05 -1.39
C GLN A 61 0.07 4.06 -1.52
N HIS A 62 0.76 3.11 -0.88
CA HIS A 62 2.21 2.93 -0.97
C HIS A 62 2.61 1.87 -1.99
N LEU A 63 1.67 1.10 -2.53
CA LEU A 63 1.96 -0.06 -3.36
C LEU A 63 1.68 0.25 -4.82
N LYS A 64 2.75 0.36 -5.61
CA LYS A 64 2.63 0.43 -7.06
C LYS A 64 2.09 -0.92 -7.60
N ASP A 65 1.11 -0.86 -8.48
CA ASP A 65 0.57 -2.01 -9.24
C ASP A 65 0.00 -3.17 -8.41
N SER A 66 -0.32 -2.97 -7.13
CA SER A 66 -0.75 -4.05 -6.22
C SER A 66 -2.04 -4.74 -6.63
N GLU A 67 -3.00 -4.01 -7.22
CA GLU A 67 -4.30 -4.57 -7.63
C GLU A 67 -4.19 -5.52 -8.83
N ILE A 68 -3.15 -5.36 -9.64
CA ILE A 68 -2.85 -6.27 -10.76
C ILE A 68 -2.46 -7.63 -10.21
N HIS A 69 -1.58 -7.66 -9.20
CA HIS A 69 -1.15 -8.90 -8.54
C HIS A 69 -2.25 -9.50 -7.66
N ALA A 70 -3.07 -8.68 -7.02
CA ALA A 70 -4.18 -9.15 -6.19
C ALA A 70 -5.28 -9.87 -6.99
N ARG A 71 -5.40 -9.60 -8.30
CA ARG A 71 -6.42 -10.15 -9.20
C ARG A 71 -6.50 -11.67 -9.18
N SER A 72 -5.35 -12.35 -9.19
CA SER A 72 -5.30 -13.83 -9.20
C SER A 72 -5.93 -14.45 -7.96
N PHE A 73 -5.95 -13.71 -6.85
CA PHE A 73 -6.56 -14.15 -5.60
C PHE A 73 -8.05 -13.81 -5.54
N TYR A 74 -8.47 -12.66 -6.07
CA TYR A 74 -9.89 -12.31 -6.08
C TYR A 74 -10.76 -13.35 -6.81
N ARG A 75 -10.23 -13.94 -7.89
CA ARG A 75 -10.87 -15.07 -8.59
C ARG A 75 -11.18 -16.29 -7.70
N ILE A 76 -10.43 -16.52 -6.62
CA ILE A 76 -10.68 -17.62 -5.67
C ILE A 76 -11.99 -17.38 -4.89
N PHE A 77 -12.34 -16.11 -4.65
CA PHE A 77 -13.47 -15.75 -3.80
C PHE A 77 -14.80 -15.62 -4.55
N TYR A 78 -14.77 -15.40 -5.87
CA TYR A 78 -15.99 -15.11 -6.64
C TYR A 78 -16.87 -16.33 -7.00
N GLN A 79 -16.35 -17.56 -7.04
CA GLN A 79 -17.06 -18.68 -7.71
C GLN A 79 -17.10 -20.01 -6.92
N GLN A 80 -17.14 -20.01 -5.58
CA GLN A 80 -17.04 -21.25 -4.79
C GLN A 80 -15.77 -22.10 -5.08
N ASN A 81 -14.79 -21.53 -5.80
CA ASN A 81 -13.58 -22.23 -6.25
C ASN A 81 -12.79 -22.83 -5.08
N VAL A 82 -12.16 -23.98 -5.30
CA VAL A 82 -11.24 -24.58 -4.32
C VAL A 82 -10.09 -23.61 -4.07
N PHE A 83 -9.67 -23.51 -2.80
CA PHE A 83 -8.47 -22.75 -2.47
C PHE A 83 -7.25 -23.53 -2.93
N GLU A 84 -6.63 -23.07 -4.02
CA GLU A 84 -5.41 -23.66 -4.57
C GLU A 84 -4.33 -22.58 -4.65
N ILE A 85 -3.10 -22.96 -4.27
CA ILE A 85 -1.92 -22.12 -4.40
C ILE A 85 -1.12 -22.61 -5.62
N THR A 86 -1.37 -21.98 -6.77
CA THR A 86 -0.61 -22.22 -7.99
C THR A 86 0.70 -21.44 -7.98
N GLN A 87 1.65 -21.82 -8.84
CA GLN A 87 2.93 -21.12 -8.95
C GLN A 87 2.77 -19.64 -9.31
N GLY A 88 1.81 -19.29 -10.17
CA GLY A 88 1.47 -17.89 -10.47
C GLY A 88 0.96 -17.12 -9.24
N ARG A 89 0.19 -17.76 -8.36
CA ARG A 89 -0.28 -17.15 -7.10
C ARG A 89 0.85 -17.01 -6.08
N ILE A 90 1.79 -17.94 -6.03
CA ILE A 90 3.01 -17.78 -5.20
C ILE A 90 3.79 -16.54 -5.66
N GLN A 91 4.02 -16.39 -6.96
CA GLN A 91 4.71 -15.21 -7.48
C GLN A 91 3.96 -13.91 -7.20
N ALA A 92 2.63 -13.90 -7.34
CA ALA A 92 1.82 -12.73 -7.02
C ALA A 92 1.87 -12.37 -5.52
N TYR A 93 1.85 -13.37 -4.64
CA TYR A 93 1.99 -13.19 -3.19
C TYR A 93 3.34 -12.56 -2.84
N GLU A 94 4.43 -13.09 -3.38
CA GLU A 94 5.78 -12.58 -3.13
C GLU A 94 5.97 -11.15 -3.68
N LYS A 95 5.38 -10.82 -4.84
CA LYS A 95 5.40 -9.44 -5.37
C LYS A 95 4.71 -8.46 -4.43
N ILE A 96 3.53 -8.81 -3.89
CA ILE A 96 2.82 -7.94 -2.94
C ILE A 96 3.61 -7.82 -1.63
N ARG A 97 4.17 -8.93 -1.13
CA ARG A 97 5.00 -8.94 0.08
C ARG A 97 6.26 -8.08 -0.09
N TYR A 98 6.93 -8.19 -1.22
CA TYR A 98 8.09 -7.37 -1.57
C TYR A 98 7.71 -5.89 -1.65
N ALA A 99 6.60 -5.55 -2.31
CA ALA A 99 6.11 -4.18 -2.40
C ALA A 99 5.76 -3.59 -1.02
N LEU A 100 5.15 -4.38 -0.12
CA LEU A 100 4.89 -3.97 1.26
C LEU A 100 6.19 -3.70 2.03
N SER A 101 7.19 -4.55 1.84
CA SER A 101 8.50 -4.46 2.51
C SER A 101 9.31 -3.25 2.05
N ASN A 102 9.14 -2.85 0.79
CA ASN A 102 9.83 -1.73 0.14
C ASN A 102 8.90 -0.54 -0.11
N ALA A 103 7.81 -0.44 0.64
CA ALA A 103 6.84 0.64 0.52
C ALA A 103 7.55 2.00 0.75
N PRO A 104 7.51 2.93 -0.22
CA PRO A 104 8.14 4.23 -0.08
C PRO A 104 7.38 5.09 0.93
N LEU A 105 8.09 6.09 1.45
CA LEU A 105 7.46 7.21 2.14
C LEU A 105 6.71 8.05 1.11
N LEU A 106 5.45 8.35 1.42
CA LEU A 106 4.62 9.24 0.63
C LEU A 106 4.83 10.68 1.12
N LEU A 107 4.82 11.65 0.22
CA LEU A 107 4.90 13.05 0.60
C LEU A 107 3.55 13.53 1.16
N MET A 108 3.59 14.37 2.20
CA MET A 108 2.37 15.02 2.69
C MET A 108 1.85 16.02 1.65
N THR A 109 0.53 16.03 1.46
CA THR A 109 -0.10 16.88 0.45
C THR A 109 -0.02 18.36 0.85
N ASP A 110 0.45 19.20 -0.07
CA ASP A 110 0.25 20.64 -0.01
C ASP A 110 -0.70 21.03 -1.15
N TRP A 111 -1.91 21.44 -0.78
CA TRP A 111 -2.98 21.77 -1.72
C TRP A 111 -2.74 23.07 -2.49
N LYS A 112 -1.71 23.84 -2.12
CA LYS A 112 -1.33 25.07 -2.81
C LYS A 112 -0.39 24.85 -4.00
N LEU A 113 0.19 23.65 -4.12
CA LEU A 113 1.15 23.30 -5.16
C LEU A 113 0.49 22.46 -6.26
N PRO A 114 0.98 22.54 -7.51
CA PRO A 114 0.49 21.68 -8.58
C PRO A 114 0.87 20.21 -8.35
N PHE A 115 0.05 19.32 -8.90
CA PHE A 115 0.27 17.88 -8.87
C PHE A 115 0.61 17.34 -10.26
N ASN A 116 1.51 16.36 -10.29
CA ASN A 116 1.84 15.59 -11.49
C ASN A 116 1.15 14.22 -11.39
N LEU A 117 0.38 13.85 -12.41
CA LEU A 117 -0.28 12.54 -12.45
C LEU A 117 0.33 11.70 -13.57
N TYR A 118 1.04 10.64 -13.18
CA TYR A 118 1.56 9.64 -14.11
C TYR A 118 0.55 8.51 -14.21
N ILE A 119 0.15 8.15 -15.42
CA ILE A 119 -0.84 7.10 -15.67
C ILE A 119 -0.24 6.06 -16.62
N VAL A 120 -0.45 4.79 -16.29
CA VAL A 120 -0.13 3.64 -17.15
C VAL A 120 -1.38 2.77 -17.22
N ALA A 121 -1.83 2.44 -18.41
CA ALA A 121 -2.96 1.55 -18.63
C ALA A 121 -2.54 0.36 -19.50
N SER A 122 -3.13 -0.79 -19.22
CA SER A 122 -3.10 -1.97 -20.07
C SER A 122 -4.52 -2.48 -20.27
N GLY A 123 -4.72 -3.45 -21.16
CA GLY A 123 -6.03 -4.10 -21.33
C GLY A 123 -6.55 -4.78 -20.05
N GLU A 124 -5.66 -5.04 -19.08
CA GLU A 124 -6.01 -5.73 -17.84
C GLU A 124 -6.27 -4.77 -16.67
N GLY A 125 -5.67 -3.58 -16.66
CA GLY A 125 -5.66 -2.71 -15.48
C GLY A 125 -5.08 -1.32 -15.73
N LEU A 126 -5.29 -0.45 -14.75
CA LEU A 126 -4.82 0.92 -14.68
C LEU A 126 -3.93 1.08 -13.44
N GLY A 127 -2.73 1.62 -13.65
CA GLY A 127 -1.85 2.13 -12.61
C GLY A 127 -1.72 3.64 -12.75
N ALA A 128 -1.61 4.35 -11.64
CA ALA A 128 -1.25 5.75 -11.63
C ALA A 128 -0.44 6.10 -10.38
N ALA A 129 0.37 7.15 -10.47
CA ALA A 129 1.09 7.72 -9.35
C ALA A 129 0.86 9.22 -9.33
N LEU A 130 0.35 9.73 -8.21
CA LEU A 130 0.21 11.16 -7.96
C LEU A 130 1.49 11.65 -7.30
N HIS A 131 2.14 12.62 -7.91
CA HIS A 131 3.41 13.19 -7.48
C HIS A 131 3.27 14.69 -7.25
N LYS A 132 4.21 15.26 -6.49
CA LYS A 132 4.43 16.70 -6.40
C LYS A 132 5.91 17.01 -6.35
N VAL A 133 6.25 18.24 -6.71
CA VAL A 133 7.58 18.80 -6.49
C VAL A 133 7.57 19.57 -5.18
N GLN A 134 8.56 19.31 -4.31
CA GLN A 134 8.80 20.09 -3.10
C GLN A 134 10.28 20.45 -3.00
N ILE A 135 10.60 21.50 -2.25
CA ILE A 135 12.00 21.87 -2.01
C ILE A 135 12.53 21.07 -0.83
N VAL A 136 13.60 20.32 -1.05
CA VAL A 136 14.36 19.61 -0.02
C VAL A 136 15.82 19.99 -0.18
N ASN A 137 16.42 20.54 0.87
CA ASN A 137 17.81 21.04 0.85
C ASN A 137 18.08 21.98 -0.34
N ASP A 138 17.21 22.98 -0.51
CA ASP A 138 17.26 24.00 -1.57
C ASP A 138 17.21 23.46 -3.02
N LYS A 139 16.82 22.19 -3.19
CA LYS A 139 16.67 21.55 -4.51
C LYS A 139 15.24 21.06 -4.72
N PRO A 140 14.70 21.16 -5.95
CA PRO A 140 13.43 20.56 -6.28
C PRO A 140 13.56 19.03 -6.23
N TYR A 141 12.69 18.41 -5.45
CA TYR A 141 12.55 16.97 -5.34
C TYR A 141 11.11 16.59 -5.69
N GLU A 142 10.95 15.74 -6.69
CA GLU A 142 9.66 15.13 -7.00
C GLU A 142 9.48 13.83 -6.24
N GLY A 143 8.36 13.70 -5.53
CA GLY A 143 8.02 12.47 -4.82
C GLY A 143 6.56 12.11 -4.91
N SER A 144 6.26 10.84 -4.67
CA SER A 144 4.91 10.28 -4.71
C SER A 144 4.10 10.71 -3.49
N ILE A 145 2.88 11.19 -3.71
CA ILE A 145 1.84 11.39 -2.69
C ILE A 145 1.03 10.11 -2.50
N CYS A 146 0.71 9.41 -3.59
CA CYS A 146 0.06 8.10 -3.54
C CYS A 146 0.20 7.35 -4.86
N PHE A 147 0.07 6.04 -4.77
CA PHE A 147 -0.16 5.14 -5.90
C PHE A 147 -1.65 4.77 -5.98
N ILE A 148 -2.13 4.65 -7.21
CA ILE A 148 -3.47 4.24 -7.55
C ILE A 148 -3.34 3.03 -8.46
N SER A 149 -4.03 1.94 -8.14
CA SER A 149 -4.11 0.77 -8.99
C SER A 149 -5.56 0.33 -9.05
N ARG A 150 -6.05 -0.02 -10.24
CA ARG A 150 -7.41 -0.53 -10.46
C ARG A 150 -7.44 -1.55 -11.58
N GLN A 151 -8.30 -2.54 -11.44
CA GLN A 151 -8.61 -3.48 -12.52
C GLN A 151 -9.64 -2.85 -13.46
N ILE A 152 -9.47 -3.06 -14.76
CA ILE A 152 -10.47 -2.70 -15.75
C ILE A 152 -11.46 -3.87 -15.84
N LYS A 153 -12.75 -3.58 -15.66
CA LYS A 153 -13.80 -4.58 -15.87
C LYS A 153 -13.85 -4.92 -17.35
N PRO A 154 -13.95 -6.21 -17.74
CA PRO A 154 -14.19 -6.56 -19.13
C PRO A 154 -15.50 -5.90 -19.58
N THR A 155 -15.47 -5.33 -20.79
CA THR A 155 -16.62 -4.74 -21.48
C THR A 155 -17.53 -5.82 -22.05
#